data_AF-A0A9E4F9M2-F1
#
_entry.id   AF-A0A9E4F9M2-F1
#
_cell.length_a   1.000
_cell.length_b   1.000
_cell.length_c   1.000
_cell.angle_alpha   90.00
_cell.angle_beta   90.00
_cell.angle_gamma   90.00
#
_symmetry.space_group_name_H-M   'P 1'
#
loop_
_entity.id
_entity.type
_entity.pdbx_description
1 polymer ?
#
loop_
_entity_poly.entity_id
_entity_poly.type
_entity_poly.pdbx_seq_one_letter_code
_entity_poly.pdbx_strand_id
1 'polypeptide(L)' 'GWDGTVFVTIEDETGDVQVILWQRVFERCRRELGSQVIEVSGVVSKWDDTTNVIASDVRPVQSGVHMPRSHDWH' A
#
# COMPACT_ATOMS: atom_id res chain seq x y z
N GLY A 1 -19.37 -10.41 11.96
CA GLY A 1 -18.32 -10.85 11.03
C GLY A 1 -17.09 -10.04 11.34
N TRP A 2 -15.94 -10.72 11.51
CA TRP A 2 -14.64 -10.08 11.77
C TRP A 2 -13.86 -10.11 10.45
N ASP A 3 -14.39 -9.45 9.41
CA ASP A 3 -13.82 -9.49 8.07
C ASP A 3 -13.47 -8.06 7.63
N GLY A 4 -12.51 -7.46 8.34
CA GLY A 4 -11.96 -6.18 7.95
C GLY A 4 -11.09 -6.34 6.70
N THR A 5 -11.45 -5.68 5.60
CA THR A 5 -10.58 -5.52 4.43
C THR A 5 -10.17 -4.07 4.33
N VAL A 6 -8.87 -3.81 4.23
CA VAL A 6 -8.33 -2.46 4.05
C VAL A 6 -7.81 -2.33 2.62
N PHE A 7 -8.17 -1.23 1.97
CA PHE A 7 -7.69 -0.87 0.65
C PHE A 7 -6.74 0.31 0.80
N VAL A 8 -5.57 0.21 0.18
CA VAL A 8 -4.56 1.27 0.11
C VAL A 8 -4.32 1.57 -1.36
N THR A 9 -4.47 2.82 -1.76
CA THR A 9 -4.11 3.28 -3.10
C THR A 9 -2.66 3.76 -3.06
N ILE A 10 -1.83 3.24 -3.97
CA ILE A 10 -0.47 3.75 -4.22
C ILE A 10 -0.52 4.45 -5.57
N GLU A 11 -0.23 5.75 -5.56
CA GLU A 11 -0.04 6.54 -6.77
C GLU A 11 1.43 6.44 -7.19
N ASP A 12 1.69 5.93 -8.40
CA ASP A 12 3.00 5.96 -9.04
C ASP A 12 2.87 6.63 -10.42
N GLU A 13 3.98 7.02 -11.04
CA GLU A 13 4.04 7.69 -12.35
C GLU A 13 3.36 6.90 -13.48
N THR A 14 3.07 5.61 -13.25
CA THR A 14 2.46 4.69 -14.21
C THR A 14 0.95 4.45 -13.99
N GLY A 15 0.38 4.99 -12.91
CA GLY A 15 -1.04 4.88 -12.55
C GLY A 15 -1.27 4.46 -11.10
N ASP A 16 -2.56 4.35 -10.73
CA ASP A 16 -2.98 3.96 -9.38
C ASP A 16 -2.98 2.43 -9.22
N VAL A 17 -2.23 1.92 -8.24
CA VAL A 17 -2.29 0.50 -7.84
C VAL A 17 -3.05 0.37 -6.53
N GLN A 18 -4.09 -0.47 -6.53
CA GLN A 18 -4.79 -0.82 -5.30
C GLN A 18 -4.14 -2.02 -4.61
N VAL A 19 -3.85 -1.85 -3.32
CA VAL A 19 -3.32 -2.86 -2.43
C VAL A 19 -4.40 -3.28 -1.45
N ILE A 20 -4.66 -4.59 -1.41
CA ILE A 20 -5.66 -5.21 -0.54
C ILE A 20 -4.94 -5.83 0.65
N LEU A 21 -5.25 -5.35 1.85
CA LEU A 21 -4.77 -5.91 3.11
C LEU A 21 -5.92 -6.59 3.86
N TRP A 22 -5.83 -7.91 3.98
CA TRP A 22 -6.68 -8.66 4.90
C TRP A 22 -6.39 -8.27 6.35
N GLN A 23 -7.39 -8.35 7.22
CA GLN A 23 -7.31 -7.92 8.62
C GLN A 23 -6.00 -8.30 9.33
N ARG A 24 -5.58 -9.58 9.23
CA ARG A 24 -4.35 -10.05 9.88
C ARG A 24 -3.07 -9.40 9.33
N VAL A 25 -3.03 -9.08 8.04
CA VAL A 25 -1.89 -8.39 7.42
C VAL A 25 -1.93 -6.91 7.81
N PHE A 26 -3.11 -6.29 7.75
CA PHE A 26 -3.29 -4.90 8.15
C PHE A 26 -2.89 -4.67 9.62
N GLU A 27 -3.38 -5.49 10.55
CA GLU A 27 -3.06 -5.37 11.97
C GLU A 27 -1.54 -5.43 12.24
N ARG A 28 -0.82 -6.27 11.48
CA ARG A 28 0.63 -6.40 11.57
C ARG A 28 1.37 -5.19 10.98
N CYS A 29 0.94 -4.71 9.83
CA CYS A 29 1.67 -3.70 9.04
C CYS A 29 1.14 -2.27 9.23
N ARG A 30 0.15 -2.05 10.12
CA ARG A 30 -0.55 -0.77 10.30
C ARG A 30 0.38 0.42 10.51
N ARG A 31 1.49 0.22 11.22
CA ARG A 31 2.46 1.30 11.48
C ARG A 31 3.25 1.70 10.24
N GLU A 32 3.51 0.74 9.35
CA GLU A 32 4.36 0.93 8.17
C GLU A 32 3.60 1.69 7.08
N LEU A 33 2.27 1.51 7.01
CA LEU A 33 1.37 2.24 6.10
C LEU A 33 1.38 3.77 6.30
N GLY A 34 1.88 4.28 7.44
CA GLY A 34 2.04 5.71 7.68
C GLY A 34 3.33 6.30 7.08
N SER A 35 4.16 5.48 6.43
CA SER A 35 5.42 5.92 5.83
C SER A 35 5.17 6.55 4.47
N GLN A 36 5.95 7.57 4.09
CA GLN A 36 5.80 8.25 2.80
C GLN A 36 6.03 7.31 1.60
N VAL A 37 6.94 6.36 1.75
CA VAL A 37 7.22 5.34 0.73
C VAL A 37 7.27 3.98 1.38
N ILE A 38 6.54 3.06 0.76
CA ILE A 38 6.40 1.69 1.21
C ILE A 38 6.71 0.73 0.05
N GLU A 39 7.33 -0.39 0.39
CA GLU A 39 7.45 -1.56 -0.46
C GLU A 39 6.33 -2.52 -0.08
N VAL A 40 5.59 -3.01 -1.07
CA VAL A 40 4.51 -3.99 -0.88
C VAL A 40 4.91 -5.30 -1.53
N SER A 41 4.91 -6.38 -0.74
CA SER A 41 5.07 -7.74 -1.24
C SER A 41 3.71 -8.44 -1.24
N GLY A 42 3.38 -9.14 -2.33
CA GLY A 42 2.07 -9.77 -2.46
C GLY A 42 1.87 -10.50 -3.77
N VAL A 43 0.63 -10.95 -3.99
CA VAL A 43 0.20 -11.60 -5.23
C VAL A 43 -0.56 -10.60 -6.09
N VAL A 44 -0.14 -10.43 -7.34
CA VAL A 44 -0.87 -9.63 -8.32
C VAL A 44 -2.17 -10.34 -8.68
N SER A 45 -3.29 -9.64 -8.59
CA SER A 45 -4.61 -10.09 -8.97
C SER A 45 -5.19 -9.13 -10.00
N LYS A 46 -5.53 -9.64 -11.18
CA LYS A 46 -6.16 -8.86 -12.26
C LYS A 46 -7.62 -9.25 -12.37
N TRP A 47 -8.52 -8.27 -12.26
CA TRP A 47 -9.96 -8.47 -12.45
C TRP A 47 -10.58 -7.27 -13.16
N ASP A 48 -11.34 -7.52 -14.22
CA ASP A 48 -12.04 -6.51 -15.03
C ASP A 48 -11.18 -5.28 -15.36
N ASP A 49 -10.00 -5.55 -15.91
CA ASP A 49 -8.94 -4.59 -16.27
C ASP A 49 -8.29 -3.79 -15.14
N THR A 50 -8.70 -4.03 -13.88
CA THR A 50 -8.03 -3.48 -12.69
C THR A 50 -6.93 -4.41 -12.21
N THR A 51 -5.73 -3.87 -11.99
CA THR A 51 -4.61 -4.60 -11.38
C THR A 51 -4.51 -4.26 -9.90
N ASN A 52 -4.65 -5.27 -9.05
CA ASN A 52 -4.54 -5.14 -7.60
C ASN A 52 -3.39 -6.00 -7.07
N VAL A 53 -2.90 -5.67 -5.87
CA VAL A 53 -1.94 -6.51 -5.13
C VAL A 53 -2.59 -6.98 -3.84
N ILE A 54 -2.70 -8.29 -3.64
CA ILE A 54 -3.08 -8.86 -2.35
C ILE A 54 -1.82 -8.93 -1.49
N ALA A 55 -1.70 -8.04 -0.52
CA ALA A 55 -0.50 -7.88 0.29
C ALA A 55 -0.28 -9.06 1.24
N SER A 56 0.94 -9.59 1.24
CA SER A 56 1.45 -10.51 2.25
C SER A 56 2.34 -9.80 3.26
N ASP A 57 3.01 -8.69 2.89
CA ASP A 57 3.87 -7.86 3.75
C ASP A 57 3.97 -6.43 3.20
N VAL A 58 4.22 -5.46 4.10
CA VAL A 58 4.51 -4.06 3.75
C VAL A 58 5.73 -3.62 4.55
N ARG A 59 6.62 -2.80 3.97
CA ARG A 59 7.78 -2.27 4.69
C ARG A 59 8.06 -0.83 4.30
N PRO A 60 8.56 0.01 5.21
CA PRO A 60 9.02 1.35 4.86
C PRO A 60 10.28 1.25 4.00
N VAL A 61 10.34 2.04 2.94
CA VAL A 61 11.57 2.18 2.14
C VAL A 61 12.43 3.26 2.77
N GLN A 62 13.63 2.90 3.25
CA GLN A 62 14.64 3.86 3.66
C GLN A 62 15.37 4.38 2.42
N SER A 63 14.81 5.38 1.74
CA SER A 63 15.55 6.07 0.70
C SER A 63 16.57 7.02 1.35
N GLY A 64 17.85 6.93 1.00
CA GLY A 64 18.89 7.89 1.42
C GLY A 64 18.72 9.31 0.83
N VAL A 65 17.54 9.61 0.30
CA VAL A 65 17.14 10.87 -0.32
C VAL A 65 16.19 11.57 0.63
N HIS A 66 16.46 12.84 0.93
CA HIS A 66 15.53 13.69 1.66
C HIS A 66 14.28 13.90 0.79
N MET A 67 13.23 13.13 1.06
CA MET A 67 11.97 13.32 0.35
C MET A 67 11.39 14.68 0.71
N PRO A 68 11.00 15.50 -0.27
CA PRO A 68 10.26 16.72 0.01
C PRO A 68 9.01 16.38 0.80
N ARG A 69 8.59 17.29 1.69
CA ARG A 69 7.39 17.09 2.49
C ARG A 69 6.20 16.80 1.56
N SER A 70 5.41 15.80 1.92
CA SER A 70 4.12 15.51 1.28
C SER A 70 3.37 16.82 1.09
N HIS A 71 3.07 17.16 -0.15
CA HIS A 71 2.31 18.37 -0.46
C HIS A 71 0.84 18.05 -0.23
N ASP A 72 0.41 18.22 1.02
CA ASP A 72 -1.01 18.14 1.38
C ASP A 72 -1.72 19.27 0.63
N TRP A 73 -2.36 18.94 -0.50
CA TRP A 73 -3.26 19.88 -1.16
C TRP A 73 -4.55 19.95 -0.33
N HIS A 74 -4.90 21.17 0.05
CA HIS A 74 -6.16 21.52 0.73
C HIS A 74 -7.33 21.57 -0.24
#